data_AF-A0A1X6NIT9-F1
#
_entry.id   AF-A0A1X6NIT9-F1
#
_cell.length_a   1.000
_cell.length_b   1.000
_cell.length_c   1.000
_cell.angle_alpha   90.00
_cell.angle_beta   90.00
_cell.angle_gamma   90.00
#
_symmetry.space_group_name_H-M   'P 1'
#
loop_
_entity.id
_entity.type
_entity.pdbx_description
1 polymer ?
#
loop_
_entity_poly.entity_id
_entity_poly.type
_entity_poly.pdbx_seq_one_letter_code
_entity_poly.pdbx_strand_id
1 'polypeptide(L)'
;MAPPPRGVWLTRLAAAAAVAAAVATPTCGRAWWIPASRRSACGDCGKSTWTGACVALPRACGGQPDAVCVARAGDPAAAADGAPAWLPAVRPPAAVVFECQRCVPPPPVDVAAAARGYEAAIARVFEPLTQPPAVPIGMVVAGRPPPGTFASTAGGRIAPLGTFGSLDDTLEYFLGVIPSVGMRLLNATVSQFFASPPYAYATVDFVVRHTPTGAVGRASHVGAWRFNEAGLITAYDLTFVGITELLAGFGFDFASREQVETVLIPRLCGGIMTLCTGDHVQYASVAACVDFLRTLPTKDFSSGNIAACRQLHLPLTNFRPEIHCAHVGRSGGGKCVDRSFDDRY
;
A
#
# COMPACT_ATOMS: atom_id res chain seq x y z
N MET A 1 -10.21 42.46 7.35
CA MET A 1 -10.54 41.29 8.18
C MET A 1 -9.25 40.75 8.77
N ALA A 2 -9.12 40.74 10.10
CA ALA A 2 -7.92 40.23 10.79
C ALA A 2 -7.97 38.69 10.86
N PRO A 3 -6.82 37.99 10.78
CA PRO A 3 -6.78 36.53 10.90
C PRO A 3 -7.07 36.09 12.34
N PRO A 4 -7.68 34.91 12.54
CA PRO A 4 -8.02 34.43 13.87
C PRO A 4 -6.77 34.02 14.68
N PRO A 5 -6.82 34.07 16.02
CA PRO A 5 -5.70 33.73 16.87
C PRO A 5 -5.35 32.23 16.83
N ARG A 6 -4.05 31.94 16.91
CA ARG A 6 -3.40 30.62 16.74
C ARG A 6 -3.81 29.54 17.77
N GLY A 7 -4.74 29.81 18.68
CA GLY A 7 -5.16 28.88 19.75
C GLY A 7 -6.31 27.94 19.39
N VAL A 8 -7.04 28.16 18.29
CA VAL A 8 -8.28 27.41 17.97
C VAL A 8 -8.00 26.11 17.18
N TRP A 9 -6.81 25.95 16.61
CA TRP A 9 -6.46 24.76 15.80
C TRP A 9 -6.00 23.56 16.62
N LEU A 10 -5.43 23.77 17.81
CA LEU A 10 -4.93 22.69 18.67
C LEU A 10 -6.05 21.90 19.36
N THR A 11 -7.20 22.53 19.66
CA THR A 11 -8.35 21.84 20.27
C THR A 11 -9.14 20.99 19.29
N ARG A 12 -9.09 21.29 17.97
CA ARG A 12 -9.76 20.48 16.94
C ARG A 12 -8.97 19.23 16.54
N LEU A 13 -7.65 19.25 16.62
CA LEU A 13 -6.80 18.06 16.38
C LEU A 13 -6.88 17.04 17.52
N ALA A 14 -6.98 17.49 18.78
CA ALA A 14 -7.22 16.62 19.93
C ALA A 14 -8.60 15.93 19.86
N ALA A 15 -9.63 16.61 19.34
CA ALA A 15 -10.95 16.03 19.15
C ALA A 15 -10.99 14.97 18.02
N ALA A 16 -10.20 15.14 16.95
CA ALA A 16 -10.11 14.16 15.87
C ALA A 16 -9.39 12.86 16.28
N ALA A 17 -8.36 12.96 17.14
CA ALA A 17 -7.67 11.79 17.69
C ALA A 17 -8.56 10.98 18.66
N ALA A 18 -9.44 11.64 19.41
CA ALA A 18 -10.41 10.96 20.28
C ALA A 18 -11.52 10.23 19.51
N VAL A 19 -11.87 10.70 18.31
CA VAL A 19 -12.88 10.05 17.45
C VAL A 19 -12.29 8.86 16.68
N ALA A 20 -11.01 8.89 16.30
CA ALA A 20 -10.36 7.77 15.63
C ALA A 20 -10.15 6.54 16.55
N ALA A 21 -9.99 6.76 17.86
CA ALA A 21 -9.90 5.67 18.85
C ALA A 21 -11.26 4.95 19.09
N ALA A 22 -12.37 5.53 18.65
CA ALA A 22 -13.72 4.99 18.86
C ALA A 22 -14.20 4.02 17.76
N VAL A 23 -13.41 3.75 16.71
CA VAL A 23 -13.84 2.94 15.55
C VAL A 23 -13.31 1.49 15.59
N ALA A 24 -12.49 1.12 16.58
CA ALA A 24 -12.19 -0.29 16.85
C ALA A 24 -13.36 -0.93 17.63
N THR A 25 -14.47 -1.18 16.94
CA THR A 25 -15.56 -1.99 17.50
C THR A 25 -15.08 -3.45 17.58
N PRO A 26 -15.10 -4.09 18.77
CA PRO A 26 -14.90 -5.53 18.85
C PRO A 26 -16.03 -6.19 18.05
N THR A 27 -15.69 -7.06 17.11
CA THR A 27 -16.65 -7.82 16.32
C THR A 27 -17.30 -8.89 17.18
N CYS A 28 -18.29 -8.48 17.99
CA CYS A 28 -19.32 -9.39 18.45
C CYS A 28 -20.35 -9.58 17.31
N GLY A 29 -20.90 -10.79 17.17
CA GLY A 29 -21.75 -11.19 16.04
C GLY A 29 -22.85 -10.19 15.67
N ARG A 30 -23.21 -10.15 14.37
CA ARG A 30 -24.16 -9.20 13.77
C ARG A 30 -25.48 -9.12 14.57
N ALA A 31 -25.69 -8.02 15.28
CA ALA A 31 -26.99 -7.61 15.81
C ALA A 31 -27.52 -6.42 14.97
N TRP A 32 -28.83 -6.42 14.69
CA TRP A 32 -29.48 -5.40 13.85
C TRP A 32 -29.67 -4.09 14.63
N TRP A 33 -29.41 -2.95 13.97
CA TRP A 33 -29.41 -1.60 14.55
C TRP A 33 -30.78 -0.90 14.40
N ILE A 34 -31.25 -0.17 15.42
CA ILE A 34 -32.39 0.75 15.30
C ILE A 34 -31.93 2.17 15.73
N PRO A 35 -32.21 3.23 14.95
CA PRO A 35 -31.70 4.58 15.22
C PRO A 35 -32.29 5.25 16.48
N ALA A 36 -31.46 6.08 17.12
CA ALA A 36 -31.73 6.78 18.38
C ALA A 36 -32.84 7.87 18.34
N SER A 37 -33.46 8.14 17.19
CA SER A 37 -34.51 9.18 17.04
C SER A 37 -35.91 8.75 17.53
N ARG A 38 -36.05 7.55 18.11
CA ARG A 38 -37.31 7.05 18.70
C ARG A 38 -37.25 6.84 20.21
N ARG A 39 -36.39 7.58 20.93
CA ARG A 39 -36.24 7.51 22.39
C ARG A 39 -37.33 8.32 23.11
N SER A 40 -38.56 7.84 23.10
CA SER A 40 -39.62 8.31 24.00
C SER A 40 -40.59 7.18 24.31
N ALA A 41 -40.11 6.13 24.99
CA ALA A 41 -40.92 5.14 25.71
C ALA A 41 -40.01 4.04 26.30
N CYS A 42 -39.72 4.11 27.59
CA CYS A 42 -39.66 2.90 28.43
C CYS A 42 -40.92 2.83 29.31
N GLY A 43 -42.03 3.39 28.81
CA GLY A 43 -43.39 3.09 29.22
C GLY A 43 -44.11 2.62 27.97
N ASP A 44 -44.61 1.40 28.00
CA ASP A 44 -45.33 0.68 26.95
C ASP A 44 -44.61 0.54 25.60
N CYS A 45 -44.00 -0.64 25.41
CA CYS A 45 -43.85 -1.21 24.08
C CYS A 45 -45.26 -1.32 23.48
N GLY A 46 -45.67 -0.34 22.67
CA GLY A 46 -47.05 -0.07 22.24
C GLY A 46 -47.75 -1.17 21.42
N LYS A 47 -47.98 -2.34 22.01
CA LYS A 47 -48.93 -3.37 21.59
C LYS A 47 -49.45 -4.05 22.86
N SER A 48 -50.78 -4.07 23.04
CA SER A 48 -51.51 -4.56 24.21
C SER A 48 -51.42 -6.07 24.48
N THR A 49 -50.50 -6.79 23.83
CA THR A 49 -50.38 -8.26 23.89
C THR A 49 -48.96 -8.78 24.12
N TRP A 50 -47.97 -7.91 24.38
CA TRP A 50 -46.59 -8.34 24.62
C TRP A 50 -46.32 -8.55 26.12
N THR A 51 -45.83 -9.74 26.53
CA THR A 51 -45.58 -10.09 27.95
C THR A 51 -44.11 -10.35 28.30
N GLY A 52 -43.18 -9.88 27.46
CA GLY A 52 -41.73 -10.05 27.68
C GLY A 52 -41.14 -9.05 28.70
N ALA A 53 -39.93 -9.35 29.17
CA ALA A 53 -39.18 -8.51 30.12
C ALA A 53 -37.96 -7.88 29.43
N CYS A 54 -37.69 -6.60 29.71
CA CYS A 54 -36.43 -5.96 29.33
C CYS A 54 -35.33 -6.39 30.30
N VAL A 55 -34.24 -6.95 29.77
CA VAL A 55 -33.05 -7.27 30.57
C VAL A 55 -31.98 -6.24 30.26
N ALA A 56 -31.50 -5.53 31.28
CA ALA A 56 -30.38 -4.62 31.15
C ALA A 56 -29.09 -5.43 30.92
N LEU A 57 -28.36 -5.15 29.83
CA LEU A 57 -27.03 -5.73 29.65
C LEU A 57 -26.02 -5.03 30.59
N PRO A 58 -25.09 -5.78 31.21
CA PRO A 58 -24.06 -5.18 32.04
C PRO A 58 -23.20 -4.18 31.26
N ARG A 59 -22.79 -3.09 31.93
CA ARG A 59 -21.95 -1.97 31.44
C ARG A 59 -20.55 -2.37 30.89
N ALA A 60 -20.26 -3.64 30.69
CA ALA A 60 -18.90 -4.15 30.46
C ALA A 60 -18.29 -3.77 29.10
N CYS A 61 -19.03 -3.08 28.21
CA CYS A 61 -18.57 -2.69 26.88
C CYS A 61 -18.64 -1.18 26.62
N GLY A 62 -18.15 -0.33 27.53
CA GLY A 62 -17.66 1.03 27.24
C GLY A 62 -18.59 2.06 26.56
N GLY A 63 -19.87 1.76 26.35
CA GLY A 63 -20.87 2.63 25.71
C GLY A 63 -22.19 2.67 26.48
N GLN A 64 -23.09 3.61 26.11
CA GLN A 64 -24.42 3.77 26.73
C GLN A 64 -25.22 2.44 26.75
N PRO A 65 -26.14 2.25 27.72
CA PRO A 65 -26.84 0.98 27.88
C PRO A 65 -27.69 0.65 26.65
N ASP A 66 -27.34 -0.41 25.95
CA ASP A 66 -28.18 -1.04 24.94
C ASP A 66 -29.07 -2.09 25.61
N ALA A 67 -30.38 -2.03 25.34
CA ALA A 67 -31.36 -3.02 25.78
C ALA A 67 -31.75 -3.92 24.60
N VAL A 68 -31.84 -5.23 24.84
CA VAL A 68 -32.30 -6.21 23.85
C VAL A 68 -33.63 -6.80 24.34
N CYS A 69 -34.66 -6.82 23.49
CA CYS A 69 -35.91 -7.49 23.78
C CYS A 69 -35.76 -9.00 23.51
N VAL A 70 -36.09 -9.84 24.50
CA VAL A 70 -36.07 -11.30 24.37
C VAL A 70 -37.50 -11.82 24.54
N ALA A 71 -38.00 -12.58 23.57
CA ALA A 71 -39.29 -13.24 23.68
C ALA A 71 -39.20 -14.44 24.64
N ARG A 72 -40.24 -14.68 25.44
CA ARG A 72 -40.34 -15.91 26.25
C ARG A 72 -40.63 -17.10 25.33
N ALA A 73 -40.02 -18.25 25.63
CA ALA A 73 -40.32 -19.49 24.95
C ALA A 73 -41.82 -19.82 25.12
N GLY A 74 -42.56 -19.90 24.01
CA GLY A 74 -44.00 -20.20 23.98
C GLY A 74 -44.91 -19.04 23.60
N ASP A 75 -44.38 -17.85 23.30
CA ASP A 75 -45.21 -16.69 22.91
C ASP A 75 -45.56 -16.75 21.40
N PRO A 76 -46.84 -16.93 21.00
CA PRO A 76 -47.23 -17.12 19.60
C PRO A 76 -47.01 -15.88 18.71
N ALA A 77 -46.73 -14.71 19.29
CA ALA A 77 -46.48 -13.47 18.57
C ALA A 77 -45.11 -13.42 17.86
N ALA A 78 -44.16 -14.30 18.17
CA ALA A 78 -42.84 -14.30 17.52
C ALA A 78 -42.83 -14.87 16.09
N ALA A 79 -43.93 -15.49 15.66
CA ALA A 79 -44.04 -16.15 14.36
C ALA A 79 -44.68 -15.28 13.26
N ALA A 80 -45.19 -14.10 13.58
CA ALA A 80 -45.85 -13.22 12.63
C ALA A 80 -45.16 -11.85 12.62
N ASP A 81 -44.19 -11.70 11.73
CA ASP A 81 -44.02 -10.53 10.84
C ASP A 81 -42.57 -10.46 10.31
N GLY A 82 -42.39 -10.79 9.02
CA GLY A 82 -41.31 -10.21 8.21
C GLY A 82 -39.95 -10.92 8.11
N ALA A 83 -39.84 -12.23 8.38
CA ALA A 83 -38.61 -12.96 8.04
C ALA A 83 -38.51 -13.19 6.51
N PRO A 84 -37.36 -12.93 5.85
CA PRO A 84 -37.17 -13.22 4.42
C PRO A 84 -37.40 -14.72 4.12
N ALA A 85 -38.16 -15.00 3.06
CA ALA A 85 -38.72 -16.32 2.74
C ALA A 85 -37.71 -17.44 2.33
N TRP A 86 -36.40 -17.29 2.56
CA TRP A 86 -35.38 -18.29 2.21
C TRP A 86 -34.72 -18.97 3.41
N LEU A 87 -35.18 -18.72 4.64
CA LEU A 87 -34.74 -19.48 5.82
C LEU A 87 -35.72 -20.63 6.10
N PRO A 88 -35.26 -21.89 6.20
CA PRO A 88 -36.11 -22.96 6.69
C PRO A 88 -36.54 -22.65 8.12
N ALA A 89 -37.81 -22.90 8.44
CA ALA A 89 -38.39 -22.73 9.76
C ALA A 89 -37.74 -23.70 10.76
N VAL A 90 -36.56 -23.35 11.26
CA VAL A 90 -35.93 -24.05 12.37
C VAL A 90 -36.66 -23.59 13.63
N ARG A 91 -37.55 -24.44 14.15
CA ARG A 91 -37.99 -24.32 15.56
C ARG A 91 -36.74 -24.56 16.41
N PRO A 92 -36.22 -23.59 17.16
CA PRO A 92 -35.09 -23.86 18.04
C PRO A 92 -35.60 -24.74 19.18
N PRO A 93 -35.10 -25.98 19.35
CA PRO A 93 -35.32 -26.70 20.59
C PRO A 93 -34.33 -26.10 21.60
N ALA A 94 -34.86 -25.57 22.69
CA ALA A 94 -34.13 -24.92 23.78
C ALA A 94 -33.68 -23.47 23.52
N ALA A 95 -33.75 -22.69 24.59
CA ALA A 95 -33.28 -21.32 24.67
C ALA A 95 -31.82 -21.25 24.23
N VAL A 96 -31.54 -20.47 23.19
CA VAL A 96 -30.16 -20.11 22.83
C VAL A 96 -29.65 -19.18 23.93
N VAL A 97 -28.89 -19.73 24.86
CA VAL A 97 -28.13 -18.95 25.82
C VAL A 97 -26.98 -18.31 25.03
N PHE A 98 -27.09 -17.01 24.77
CA PHE A 98 -25.93 -16.23 24.31
C PHE A 98 -24.99 -16.10 25.51
N GLU A 99 -23.96 -16.94 25.53
CA GLU A 99 -22.86 -16.75 26.47
C GLU A 99 -22.14 -15.47 26.04
N CYS A 100 -22.28 -14.40 26.84
CA CYS A 100 -21.48 -13.19 26.67
C CYS A 100 -20.02 -13.58 26.88
N GLN A 101 -19.32 -13.92 25.80
CA GLN A 101 -17.86 -13.95 25.82
C GLN A 101 -17.41 -12.58 26.31
N ARG A 102 -16.66 -12.56 27.42
CA ARG A 102 -16.10 -11.31 27.95
C ARG A 102 -15.35 -10.64 26.80
N CYS A 103 -15.72 -9.40 26.49
CA CYS A 103 -14.91 -8.53 25.67
C CYS A 103 -13.58 -8.31 26.40
N VAL A 104 -12.60 -9.17 26.12
CA VAL A 104 -11.24 -8.95 26.59
C VAL A 104 -10.70 -7.85 25.68
N PRO A 105 -10.46 -6.62 26.19
CA PRO A 105 -9.82 -5.61 25.37
C PRO A 105 -8.49 -6.19 24.88
N PRO A 106 -8.11 -5.95 23.62
CA PRO A 106 -6.81 -6.38 23.14
C PRO A 106 -5.74 -5.83 24.10
N PRO A 107 -4.68 -6.60 24.38
CA PRO A 107 -3.62 -6.13 25.25
C PRO A 107 -3.11 -4.78 24.72
N PRO A 108 -2.81 -3.82 25.62
CA PRO A 108 -2.31 -2.52 25.19
C PRO A 108 -1.06 -2.71 24.34
N VAL A 109 -1.08 -2.13 23.14
CA VAL A 109 0.09 -2.12 22.25
C VAL A 109 1.14 -1.19 22.84
N ASP A 110 2.35 -1.70 23.08
CA ASP A 110 3.50 -0.85 23.37
C ASP A 110 3.86 -0.08 22.09
N VAL A 111 3.30 1.12 21.97
CA VAL A 111 3.47 2.00 20.81
C VAL A 111 4.96 2.34 20.60
N ALA A 112 5.73 2.50 21.68
CA ALA A 112 7.14 2.84 21.58
C ALA A 112 7.98 1.66 21.07
N ALA A 113 7.68 0.44 21.53
CA ALA A 113 8.32 -0.77 21.01
C ALA A 113 7.93 -1.02 19.54
N ALA A 114 6.65 -0.86 19.19
CA ALA A 114 6.19 -0.99 17.81
C ALA A 114 6.89 0.02 16.89
N ALA A 115 6.98 1.28 17.30
CA ALA A 115 7.67 2.34 16.58
C ALA A 115 9.14 1.98 16.28
N ARG A 116 9.90 1.52 17.27
CA ARG A 116 11.29 1.05 17.08
C ARG A 116 11.37 -0.13 16.11
N GLY A 117 10.43 -1.07 16.22
CA GLY A 117 10.36 -2.23 15.32
C GLY A 117 10.12 -1.82 13.86
N TYR A 118 9.21 -0.88 13.62
CA TYR A 118 8.87 -0.37 12.30
C TYR A 118 10.03 0.41 11.68
N GLU A 119 10.67 1.30 12.43
CA GLU A 119 11.85 2.05 11.96
C GLU A 119 12.98 1.11 11.54
N ALA A 120 13.27 0.12 12.39
CA ALA A 120 14.31 -0.87 12.10
C ALA A 120 13.94 -1.76 10.89
N ALA A 121 12.66 -2.10 10.70
CA ALA A 121 12.20 -2.83 9.52
C ALA A 121 12.39 -2.03 8.23
N ILE A 122 12.06 -0.73 8.23
CA ILE A 122 12.27 0.16 7.08
C ILE A 122 13.76 0.29 6.75
N ALA A 123 14.62 0.48 7.76
CA ALA A 123 16.07 0.55 7.54
C ALA A 123 16.63 -0.74 6.91
N ARG A 124 16.19 -1.91 7.41
CA ARG A 124 16.61 -3.23 6.91
C ARG A 124 16.25 -3.49 5.46
N VAL A 125 15.23 -2.83 4.90
CA VAL A 125 14.88 -2.95 3.47
C VAL A 125 16.09 -2.59 2.59
N PHE A 126 16.89 -1.61 2.99
CA PHE A 126 17.97 -1.04 2.17
C PHE A 126 19.36 -1.58 2.51
N GLU A 127 19.54 -2.29 3.63
CA GLU A 127 20.83 -2.86 4.04
C GLU A 127 21.51 -3.72 2.96
N PRO A 128 20.80 -4.63 2.23
CA PRO A 128 21.45 -5.45 1.21
C PRO A 128 22.02 -4.65 0.04
N LEU A 129 21.55 -3.42 -0.19
CA LEU A 129 21.98 -2.57 -1.29
C LEU A 129 23.24 -1.77 -0.96
N THR A 130 23.54 -1.57 0.33
CA THR A 130 24.73 -0.83 0.78
C THR A 130 25.93 -1.76 1.00
N GLN A 131 25.68 -3.05 1.29
CA GLN A 131 26.70 -4.05 1.58
C GLN A 131 27.25 -4.75 0.32
N PRO A 132 28.54 -5.11 0.26
CA PRO A 132 29.08 -5.97 -0.79
C PRO A 132 28.71 -7.45 -0.59
N PRO A 133 28.45 -8.22 -1.67
CA PRO A 133 28.25 -7.75 -3.05
C PRO A 133 26.91 -7.00 -3.15
N ALA A 134 26.94 -5.77 -3.68
CA ALA A 134 25.82 -4.80 -3.66
C ALA A 134 24.64 -5.14 -4.57
N VAL A 135 24.49 -6.42 -4.89
CA VAL A 135 23.52 -6.91 -5.86
C VAL A 135 22.82 -8.12 -5.24
N PRO A 136 21.75 -7.91 -4.46
CA PRO A 136 20.97 -8.98 -3.86
C PRO A 136 20.07 -9.69 -4.90
N ILE A 137 20.57 -9.97 -6.10
CA ILE A 137 19.82 -10.66 -7.17
C ILE A 137 19.26 -11.98 -6.67
N GLY A 138 20.01 -12.72 -5.85
CA GLY A 138 19.54 -13.97 -5.27
C GLY A 138 18.27 -13.80 -4.42
N MET A 139 18.08 -12.65 -3.75
CA MET A 139 16.86 -12.37 -2.99
C MET A 139 15.66 -12.09 -3.91
N VAL A 140 15.89 -11.32 -4.98
CA VAL A 140 14.86 -11.01 -5.99
C VAL A 140 14.41 -12.29 -6.69
N VAL A 141 15.36 -13.08 -7.19
CA VAL A 141 15.07 -14.34 -7.91
C VAL A 141 14.43 -15.39 -7.00
N ALA A 142 14.80 -15.43 -5.71
CA ALA A 142 14.21 -16.36 -4.76
C ALA A 142 12.84 -15.90 -4.20
N GLY A 143 12.39 -14.68 -4.51
CA GLY A 143 11.18 -14.10 -3.91
C GLY A 143 11.27 -13.96 -2.39
N ARG A 144 12.47 -13.73 -1.85
CA ARG A 144 12.73 -13.69 -0.40
C ARG A 144 13.13 -12.29 0.06
N PRO A 145 12.32 -11.60 0.88
CA PRO A 145 12.68 -10.30 1.42
C PRO A 145 13.84 -10.43 2.42
N PRO A 146 14.53 -9.32 2.74
CA PRO A 146 15.41 -9.26 3.89
C PRO A 146 14.63 -9.68 5.15
N PRO A 147 15.21 -10.51 6.05
CA PRO A 147 14.48 -11.02 7.19
C PRO A 147 13.83 -9.91 8.04
N GLY A 148 12.57 -10.12 8.42
CA GLY A 148 11.83 -9.17 9.25
C GLY A 148 11.53 -7.83 8.59
N THR A 149 11.35 -7.80 7.26
CA THR A 149 10.95 -6.60 6.50
C THR A 149 9.55 -6.73 5.92
N PHE A 150 9.35 -7.50 4.84
CA PHE A 150 8.07 -7.60 4.13
C PHE A 150 7.30 -8.88 4.47
N ALA A 151 5.97 -8.76 4.51
CA ALA A 151 5.05 -9.89 4.51
C ALA A 151 4.92 -10.48 3.10
N SER A 152 4.43 -11.73 2.98
CA SER A 152 4.17 -12.37 1.66
C SER A 152 3.12 -11.65 0.82
N THR A 153 2.26 -10.85 1.46
CA THR A 153 1.21 -10.04 0.81
C THR A 153 1.65 -8.60 0.58
N ALA A 154 2.94 -8.28 0.73
CA ALA A 154 3.42 -6.92 0.56
C ALA A 154 3.18 -6.43 -0.87
N GLY A 155 2.77 -5.17 -0.97
CA GLY A 155 2.59 -4.45 -2.22
C GLY A 155 2.47 -2.96 -1.91
N GLY A 156 2.47 -2.11 -2.93
CA GLY A 156 2.38 -0.68 -2.67
C GLY A 156 2.53 0.18 -3.89
N ARG A 157 2.70 1.47 -3.64
CA ARG A 157 2.87 2.49 -4.66
C ARG A 157 4.12 3.31 -4.38
N ILE A 158 4.81 3.70 -5.44
CA ILE A 158 5.92 4.64 -5.39
C ILE A 158 5.73 5.65 -6.49
N ALA A 159 5.38 6.88 -6.14
CA ALA A 159 5.27 7.95 -7.11
C ALA A 159 6.66 8.47 -7.53
N PRO A 160 6.91 8.75 -8.82
CA PRO A 160 6.00 8.58 -9.97
C PRO A 160 6.08 7.19 -10.65
N LEU A 161 6.80 6.23 -10.07
CA LEU A 161 7.19 4.96 -10.70
C LEU A 161 6.04 3.96 -10.88
N GLY A 162 5.01 4.00 -10.04
CA GLY A 162 3.77 3.24 -10.21
C GLY A 162 3.44 2.31 -9.04
N THR A 163 2.70 1.24 -9.34
CA THR A 163 2.16 0.28 -8.37
C THR A 163 2.77 -1.11 -8.51
N PHE A 164 2.91 -1.78 -7.37
CA PHE A 164 3.53 -3.09 -7.17
C PHE A 164 2.52 -3.96 -6.43
N GLY A 165 1.97 -4.98 -7.10
CA GLY A 165 0.81 -5.72 -6.63
C GLY A 165 1.15 -6.98 -5.84
N SER A 166 2.42 -7.35 -5.81
CA SER A 166 2.92 -8.59 -5.21
C SER A 166 4.26 -8.37 -4.51
N LEU A 167 4.63 -9.31 -3.63
CA LEU A 167 5.93 -9.30 -2.98
C LEU A 167 7.06 -9.32 -4.02
N ASP A 168 6.93 -10.10 -5.10
CA ASP A 168 7.95 -10.16 -6.15
C ASP A 168 8.15 -8.80 -6.81
N ASP A 169 7.06 -8.09 -7.12
CA ASP A 169 7.13 -6.73 -7.68
C ASP A 169 7.79 -5.77 -6.69
N THR A 170 7.47 -5.89 -5.39
CA THR A 170 8.09 -5.09 -4.31
C THR A 170 9.58 -5.36 -4.20
N LEU A 171 10.01 -6.63 -4.23
CA LEU A 171 11.42 -6.99 -4.13
C LEU A 171 12.20 -6.55 -5.36
N GLU A 172 11.63 -6.72 -6.55
CA GLU A 172 12.24 -6.26 -7.78
C GLU A 172 12.46 -4.74 -7.76
N TYR A 173 11.48 -3.98 -7.24
CA TYR A 173 11.64 -2.55 -7.04
C TYR A 173 12.78 -2.22 -6.08
N PHE A 174 12.66 -2.66 -4.82
CA PHE A 174 13.56 -2.21 -3.76
C PHE A 174 14.97 -2.75 -3.98
N LEU A 175 15.11 -3.99 -4.44
CA LEU A 175 16.38 -4.71 -4.48
C LEU A 175 16.96 -4.87 -5.88
N GLY A 176 16.12 -4.82 -6.93
CA GLY A 176 16.52 -5.05 -8.31
C GLY A 176 16.80 -3.78 -9.10
N VAL A 177 15.98 -2.73 -8.96
CA VAL A 177 16.04 -1.55 -9.82
C VAL A 177 17.39 -0.85 -9.74
N ILE A 178 17.85 -0.44 -8.54
CA ILE A 178 19.10 0.32 -8.35
C ILE A 178 20.30 -0.41 -9.00
N PRO A 179 20.60 -1.67 -8.67
CA PRO A 179 21.69 -2.40 -9.31
C PRO A 179 21.54 -2.53 -10.82
N SER A 180 20.32 -2.78 -11.30
CA SER A 180 20.07 -3.07 -12.72
C SER A 180 20.31 -1.87 -13.64
N VAL A 181 20.11 -0.65 -13.15
CA VAL A 181 20.36 0.59 -13.91
C VAL A 181 21.78 1.12 -13.74
N GLY A 182 22.72 0.29 -13.25
CA GLY A 182 24.10 0.70 -13.03
C GLY A 182 24.25 1.71 -11.90
N MET A 183 23.36 1.66 -10.90
CA MET A 183 23.47 2.47 -9.70
C MET A 183 23.88 1.58 -8.52
N ARG A 184 24.59 2.18 -7.57
CA ARG A 184 24.94 1.57 -6.29
C ARG A 184 24.52 2.48 -5.16
N LEU A 185 23.79 1.95 -4.20
CA LEU A 185 23.48 2.65 -2.98
C LEU A 185 24.72 2.67 -2.08
N LEU A 186 25.21 3.87 -1.77
CA LEU A 186 26.33 4.08 -0.84
C LEU A 186 25.84 4.16 0.60
N ASN A 187 24.66 4.77 0.81
CA ASN A 187 24.04 4.91 2.11
C ASN A 187 22.51 5.02 1.96
N ALA A 188 21.80 4.51 2.96
CA ALA A 188 20.38 4.74 3.18
C ALA A 188 20.15 5.02 4.66
N THR A 189 19.48 6.12 5.00
CA THR A 189 19.25 6.52 6.39
C THR A 189 17.82 6.98 6.57
N VAL A 190 17.15 6.46 7.61
CA VAL A 190 15.85 7.00 8.05
C VAL A 190 16.13 8.31 8.78
N SER A 191 15.82 9.45 8.17
CA SER A 191 16.14 10.78 8.73
C SER A 191 14.96 11.42 9.45
N GLN A 192 13.74 11.02 9.11
CA GLN A 192 12.51 11.43 9.76
C GLN A 192 11.63 10.21 9.94
N PHE A 193 11.04 10.08 11.14
CA PHE A 193 10.23 8.92 11.48
C PHE A 193 9.11 9.30 12.46
N PHE A 194 7.92 8.78 12.20
CA PHE A 194 6.78 8.83 13.11
C PHE A 194 5.96 7.55 12.96
N ALA A 195 5.45 7.01 14.06
CA ALA A 195 4.62 5.81 14.05
C ALA A 195 3.32 5.99 14.83
N SER A 196 2.24 5.48 14.25
CA SER A 196 0.92 5.34 14.85
C SER A 196 0.38 3.98 14.38
N PRO A 197 0.66 2.89 15.12
CA PRO A 197 0.33 1.53 14.68
C PRO A 197 -1.12 1.41 14.16
N PRO A 198 -1.33 0.71 13.03
CA PRO A 198 -0.38 -0.12 12.30
C PRO A 198 0.47 0.64 11.26
N TYR A 199 0.52 1.97 11.30
CA TYR A 199 1.21 2.80 10.30
C TYR A 199 2.50 3.41 10.83
N ALA A 200 3.46 3.61 9.93
CA ALA A 200 4.60 4.50 10.11
C ALA A 200 4.75 5.43 8.92
N TYR A 201 5.33 6.60 9.16
CA TYR A 201 5.68 7.58 8.14
C TYR A 201 7.17 7.83 8.26
N ALA A 202 7.87 7.73 7.15
CA ALA A 202 9.32 7.84 7.14
C ALA A 202 9.83 8.61 5.92
N THR A 203 10.92 9.34 6.14
CA THR A 203 11.83 9.81 5.09
C THR A 203 13.08 8.95 5.13
N VAL A 204 13.39 8.29 4.02
CA VAL A 204 14.61 7.52 3.81
C VAL A 204 15.48 8.26 2.80
N ASP A 205 16.62 8.77 3.25
CA ASP A 205 17.56 9.49 2.41
C ASP A 205 18.61 8.55 1.84
N PHE A 206 18.86 8.69 0.54
CA PHE A 206 19.79 7.89 -0.23
C PHE A 206 21.01 8.70 -0.65
N VAL A 207 22.16 8.04 -0.65
CA VAL A 207 23.35 8.47 -1.39
C VAL A 207 23.62 7.41 -2.43
N VAL A 208 23.59 7.79 -3.70
CA VAL A 208 23.68 6.85 -4.83
C VAL A 208 24.87 7.20 -5.69
N ARG A 209 25.62 6.18 -6.13
CA ARG A 209 26.69 6.31 -7.12
C ARG A 209 26.26 5.67 -8.43
N HIS A 210 26.39 6.39 -9.54
CA HIS A 210 26.29 5.80 -10.87
C HIS A 210 27.62 5.11 -11.18
N THR A 211 27.59 3.78 -11.35
CA THR A 211 28.81 2.97 -11.49
C THR A 211 29.59 3.25 -12.78
N PRO A 212 28.97 3.52 -13.95
CA PRO A 212 29.72 3.81 -15.18
C PRO A 212 30.48 5.13 -15.14
N THR A 213 29.93 6.18 -14.54
CA THR A 213 30.55 7.53 -14.55
C THR A 213 31.23 7.88 -13.23
N GLY A 214 30.97 7.12 -12.16
CA GLY A 214 31.42 7.43 -10.81
C GLY A 214 30.69 8.60 -10.13
N ALA A 215 29.77 9.27 -10.83
CA ALA A 215 28.98 10.38 -10.32
C ALA A 215 28.17 9.98 -9.08
N VAL A 216 28.02 10.91 -8.14
CA VAL A 216 27.31 10.69 -6.88
C VAL A 216 26.18 11.70 -6.76
N GLY A 217 25.00 11.22 -6.38
CA GLY A 217 23.83 12.05 -6.14
C GLY A 217 23.06 11.62 -4.91
N ARG A 218 22.01 12.37 -4.60
CA ARG A 218 21.14 12.18 -3.43
C ARG A 218 19.70 12.22 -3.86
N ALA A 219 18.88 11.44 -3.17
CA ALA A 219 17.43 11.44 -3.32
C ALA A 219 16.79 10.81 -2.10
N SER A 220 15.45 10.80 -2.01
CA SER A 220 14.75 10.26 -0.85
C SER A 220 13.49 9.51 -1.22
N HIS A 221 13.12 8.51 -0.43
CA HIS A 221 11.74 8.05 -0.35
C HIS A 221 11.05 8.73 0.82
N VAL A 222 9.86 9.26 0.60
CA VAL A 222 9.03 9.87 1.64
C VAL A 222 7.65 9.26 1.58
N GLY A 223 7.13 8.75 2.69
CA GLY A 223 5.73 8.31 2.71
C GLY A 223 5.36 7.37 3.84
N ALA A 224 4.24 6.68 3.61
CA ALA A 224 3.59 5.82 4.58
C ALA A 224 3.96 4.34 4.38
N TRP A 225 4.05 3.63 5.48
CA TRP A 225 4.29 2.20 5.59
C TRP A 225 3.23 1.61 6.50
N ARG A 226 2.66 0.47 6.13
CA ARG A 226 1.70 -0.28 6.94
C ARG A 226 2.29 -1.61 7.35
N PHE A 227 2.08 -1.99 8.60
CA PHE A 227 2.59 -3.20 9.19
C PHE A 227 1.46 -4.13 9.65
N ASN A 228 1.73 -5.42 9.69
CA ASN A 228 0.88 -6.38 10.39
C ASN A 228 1.29 -6.52 11.87
N GLU A 229 0.58 -7.38 12.61
CA GLU A 229 0.84 -7.66 14.02
C GLU A 229 2.23 -8.27 14.27
N ALA A 230 2.80 -8.96 13.28
CA ALA A 230 4.16 -9.51 13.33
C ALA A 230 5.25 -8.44 13.07
N GLY A 231 4.88 -7.17 12.84
CA GLY A 231 5.80 -6.09 12.53
C GLY A 231 6.39 -6.16 11.12
N LEU A 232 5.75 -6.90 10.20
CA LEU A 232 6.15 -6.98 8.79
C LEU A 232 5.36 -5.98 7.95
N ILE A 233 6.05 -5.35 6.98
CA ILE A 233 5.48 -4.42 6.02
C ILE A 233 4.49 -5.16 5.12
N THR A 234 3.24 -4.72 5.12
CA THR A 234 2.18 -5.24 4.25
C THR A 234 1.79 -4.27 3.15
N ALA A 235 1.99 -2.97 3.36
CA ALA A 235 1.74 -1.98 2.33
C ALA A 235 2.69 -0.78 2.46
N TYR A 236 2.93 -0.08 1.36
CA TYR A 236 3.65 1.19 1.34
C TYR A 236 3.04 2.14 0.30
N ASP A 237 3.09 3.43 0.61
CA ASP A 237 2.78 4.49 -0.34
C ASP A 237 3.86 5.58 -0.20
N LEU A 238 4.78 5.58 -1.15
CA LEU A 238 5.99 6.39 -1.12
C LEU A 238 6.04 7.36 -2.30
N THR A 239 6.78 8.43 -2.13
CA THR A 239 7.18 9.34 -3.20
C THR A 239 8.70 9.35 -3.30
N PHE A 240 9.22 9.19 -4.51
CA PHE A 240 10.64 9.33 -4.80
C PHE A 240 10.95 10.79 -5.11
N VAL A 241 11.51 11.47 -4.12
CA VAL A 241 11.87 12.89 -4.19
C VAL A 241 13.30 13.02 -4.69
N GLY A 242 13.52 13.93 -5.66
CA GLY A 242 14.85 14.22 -6.20
C GLY A 242 15.31 13.28 -7.31
N ILE A 243 14.43 12.44 -7.87
CA ILE A 243 14.82 11.46 -8.89
C ILE A 243 15.27 12.11 -10.20
N THR A 244 14.60 13.20 -10.60
CA THR A 244 14.95 13.93 -11.83
C THR A 244 16.33 14.56 -11.70
N GLU A 245 16.60 15.23 -10.58
CA GLU A 245 17.89 15.85 -10.28
C GLU A 245 19.00 14.81 -10.15
N LEU A 246 18.71 13.66 -9.53
CA LEU A 246 19.63 12.54 -9.42
C LEU A 246 20.06 12.04 -10.82
N LEU A 247 19.09 11.81 -11.70
CA LEU A 247 19.34 11.31 -13.04
C LEU A 247 20.06 12.33 -13.92
N ALA A 248 19.66 13.60 -13.84
CA ALA A 248 20.35 14.69 -14.51
C ALA A 248 21.82 14.79 -14.04
N GLY A 249 22.07 14.64 -12.74
CA GLY A 249 23.42 14.60 -12.16
C GLY A 249 24.27 13.40 -12.64
N PHE A 250 23.63 12.35 -13.16
CA PHE A 250 24.29 11.21 -13.80
C PHE A 250 24.45 11.38 -15.32
N GLY A 251 24.04 12.52 -15.88
CA GLY A 251 24.11 12.84 -17.30
C GLY A 251 22.92 12.31 -18.11
N PHE A 252 21.82 11.94 -17.45
CA PHE A 252 20.59 11.54 -18.12
C PHE A 252 19.61 12.73 -18.16
N ASP A 253 19.50 13.39 -19.30
CA ASP A 253 18.40 14.32 -19.58
C ASP A 253 17.37 13.61 -20.48
N PHE A 254 16.31 13.10 -19.84
CA PHE A 254 15.20 12.44 -20.53
C PHE A 254 14.20 13.42 -21.14
N ALA A 255 14.30 14.71 -20.81
CA ALA A 255 13.50 15.76 -21.41
C ALA A 255 14.10 16.25 -22.75
N SER A 256 15.43 16.16 -22.91
CA SER A 256 16.12 16.48 -24.15
C SER A 256 15.75 15.53 -25.29
N ARG A 257 15.03 16.06 -26.29
CA ARG A 257 14.67 15.34 -27.52
C ARG A 257 15.91 14.80 -28.25
N GLU A 258 16.93 15.65 -28.37
CA GLU A 258 18.18 15.30 -29.03
C GLU A 258 18.89 14.14 -28.33
N GLN A 259 19.04 14.18 -27.01
CA GLN A 259 19.70 13.11 -26.27
C GLN A 259 18.89 11.80 -26.33
N VAL A 260 17.57 11.89 -26.26
CA VAL A 260 16.70 10.71 -26.38
C VAL A 260 16.81 10.06 -27.76
N GLU A 261 16.76 10.84 -28.83
CA GLU A 261 16.79 10.30 -30.20
C GLU A 261 18.16 9.78 -30.64
N THR A 262 19.24 10.43 -30.19
CA THR A 262 20.60 10.13 -30.68
C THR A 262 21.35 9.15 -29.79
N VAL A 263 21.07 9.11 -28.48
CA VAL A 263 21.78 8.25 -27.53
C VAL A 263 20.88 7.16 -26.97
N LEU A 264 19.74 7.55 -26.40
CA LEU A 264 18.90 6.60 -25.66
C LEU A 264 18.26 5.56 -26.57
N ILE A 265 17.55 6.00 -27.61
CA ILE A 265 16.78 5.12 -28.50
C ILE A 265 17.66 4.06 -29.18
N PRO A 266 18.82 4.40 -29.79
CA PRO A 266 19.69 3.40 -30.40
C PRO A 266 20.19 2.34 -29.41
N ARG A 267 20.64 2.78 -28.22
CA ARG A 267 21.10 1.89 -27.14
C ARG A 267 19.97 0.98 -26.64
N LEU A 268 18.81 1.57 -26.38
CA LEU A 268 17.62 0.87 -25.91
C LEU A 268 17.18 -0.19 -26.92
N CYS A 269 17.07 0.15 -28.20
CA CYS A 269 16.67 -0.81 -29.22
C CYS A 269 17.69 -1.94 -29.41
N GLY A 270 18.99 -1.65 -29.38
CA GLY A 270 20.02 -2.69 -29.39
C GLY A 270 19.90 -3.64 -28.19
N GLY A 271 19.67 -3.09 -26.99
CA GLY A 271 19.45 -3.89 -25.78
C GLY A 271 18.18 -4.74 -25.84
N ILE A 272 17.07 -4.18 -26.32
CA ILE A 272 15.79 -4.92 -26.46
C ILE A 272 15.98 -6.11 -27.40
N MET A 273 16.62 -5.93 -28.55
CA MET A 273 16.85 -7.02 -29.50
C MET A 273 17.79 -8.10 -28.96
N THR A 274 18.66 -7.74 -28.01
CA THR A 274 19.60 -8.67 -27.37
C THR A 274 18.94 -9.49 -26.26
N LEU A 275 18.12 -8.84 -25.43
CA LEU A 275 17.59 -9.44 -24.21
C LEU A 275 16.20 -10.08 -24.41
N CYS A 276 15.39 -9.54 -25.32
CA CYS A 276 14.03 -9.98 -25.58
C CYS A 276 13.97 -10.82 -26.86
N THR A 277 14.25 -12.12 -26.72
CA THR A 277 14.33 -13.09 -27.82
C THR A 277 13.27 -14.20 -27.67
N GLY A 278 13.15 -15.09 -28.67
CA GLY A 278 12.16 -16.17 -28.65
C GLY A 278 10.72 -15.66 -28.54
N ASP A 279 9.96 -16.19 -27.59
CA ASP A 279 8.57 -15.78 -27.32
C ASP A 279 8.45 -14.35 -26.77
N HIS A 280 9.58 -13.72 -26.42
CA HIS A 280 9.62 -12.38 -25.88
C HIS A 280 10.04 -11.31 -26.89
N VAL A 281 10.17 -11.64 -28.19
CA VAL A 281 10.49 -10.65 -29.22
C VAL A 281 9.48 -9.50 -29.23
N GLN A 282 9.99 -8.26 -29.16
CA GLN A 282 9.16 -7.05 -29.10
C GLN A 282 9.11 -6.25 -30.40
N TYR A 283 10.12 -6.41 -31.26
CA TYR A 283 10.25 -5.70 -32.53
C TYR A 283 10.83 -6.63 -33.58
N ALA A 284 10.44 -6.44 -34.85
CA ALA A 284 10.97 -7.22 -35.96
C ALA A 284 12.45 -6.93 -36.25
N SER A 285 12.93 -5.72 -35.92
CA SER A 285 14.31 -5.30 -36.13
C SER A 285 14.66 -4.09 -35.26
N VAL A 286 15.96 -3.79 -35.13
CA VAL A 286 16.44 -2.56 -34.48
C VAL A 286 15.85 -1.32 -35.15
N ALA A 287 15.80 -1.27 -36.48
CA ALA A 287 15.23 -0.14 -37.22
C ALA A 287 13.74 0.06 -36.90
N ALA A 288 12.95 -1.01 -36.89
CA ALA A 288 11.52 -0.94 -36.55
C ALA A 288 11.26 -0.53 -35.09
N CYS A 289 12.21 -0.80 -34.19
CA CYS A 289 12.21 -0.29 -32.82
C CYS A 289 12.50 1.21 -32.79
N VAL A 290 13.59 1.65 -33.45
CA VAL A 290 13.99 3.06 -33.51
C VAL A 290 12.88 3.92 -34.09
N ASP A 291 12.29 3.49 -35.21
CA ASP A 291 11.20 4.21 -35.88
C ASP A 291 10.00 4.40 -34.94
N PHE A 292 9.60 3.34 -34.22
CA PHE A 292 8.52 3.43 -33.25
C PHE A 292 8.87 4.33 -32.06
N LEU A 293 10.04 4.15 -31.44
CA LEU A 293 10.38 4.94 -30.26
C LEU A 293 10.55 6.42 -30.56
N ARG A 294 10.92 6.78 -31.80
CA ARG A 294 10.94 8.18 -32.26
C ARG A 294 9.54 8.79 -32.37
N THR A 295 8.47 8.02 -32.52
CA THR A 295 7.11 8.58 -32.51
C THR A 295 6.61 8.91 -31.11
N LEU A 296 7.30 8.44 -30.06
CA LEU A 296 6.89 8.68 -28.67
C LEU A 296 7.29 10.09 -28.21
N PRO A 297 6.53 10.71 -27.30
CA PRO A 297 6.90 11.99 -26.73
C PRO A 297 8.13 11.85 -25.84
N THR A 298 8.89 12.94 -25.72
CA THR A 298 9.90 13.10 -24.66
C THR A 298 9.27 13.82 -23.48
N LYS A 299 9.43 13.24 -22.28
CA LYS A 299 8.87 13.72 -21.03
C LYS A 299 9.81 13.36 -19.90
N ASP A 300 9.60 14.03 -18.77
CA ASP A 300 10.29 13.75 -17.52
C ASP A 300 10.00 12.31 -17.04
N PHE A 301 10.91 11.82 -16.19
CA PHE A 301 11.23 10.41 -15.96
C PHE A 301 10.07 9.40 -15.71
N SER A 302 10.29 8.17 -16.17
CA SER A 302 9.71 6.86 -15.79
C SER A 302 8.21 6.56 -15.93
N SER A 303 7.34 7.54 -16.13
CA SER A 303 5.91 7.29 -16.26
C SER A 303 5.37 7.74 -17.62
N GLY A 304 4.45 6.95 -18.19
CA GLY A 304 3.86 7.24 -19.50
C GLY A 304 4.42 6.40 -20.64
N ASN A 305 3.86 6.61 -21.84
CA ASN A 305 4.31 5.91 -23.05
C ASN A 305 5.53 6.59 -23.68
N ILE A 306 6.69 6.45 -23.03
CA ILE A 306 7.94 7.13 -23.41
C ILE A 306 9.15 6.17 -23.46
N ALA A 307 10.22 6.58 -24.15
CA ALA A 307 11.45 5.80 -24.24
C ALA A 307 12.16 5.67 -22.87
N ALA A 308 12.10 6.70 -22.03
CA ALA A 308 12.73 6.69 -20.69
C ALA A 308 12.12 5.62 -19.76
N CYS A 309 10.80 5.40 -19.80
CA CYS A 309 10.14 4.32 -19.07
C CYS A 309 10.68 2.95 -19.53
N ARG A 310 10.84 2.76 -20.84
CA ARG A 310 11.35 1.50 -21.39
C ARG A 310 12.81 1.26 -21.04
N GLN A 311 13.61 2.32 -20.93
CA GLN A 311 14.99 2.23 -20.43
C GLN A 311 15.06 1.73 -18.99
N LEU A 312 14.10 2.10 -18.14
CA LEU A 312 14.01 1.58 -16.77
C LEU A 312 13.71 0.08 -16.75
N HIS A 313 12.83 -0.39 -17.65
CA HIS A 313 12.43 -1.79 -17.71
C HIS A 313 13.43 -2.70 -18.44
N LEU A 314 14.25 -2.18 -19.35
CA LEU A 314 15.18 -3.01 -20.13
C LEU A 314 16.12 -3.83 -19.24
N PRO A 315 16.81 -3.29 -18.22
CA PRO A 315 17.66 -4.11 -17.36
C PRO A 315 16.92 -5.22 -16.61
N LEU A 316 15.65 -5.02 -16.28
CA LEU A 316 14.81 -5.97 -15.54
C LEU A 316 14.43 -7.20 -16.37
N THR A 317 14.57 -7.12 -17.70
CA THR A 317 14.41 -8.27 -18.61
C THR A 317 15.43 -9.39 -18.34
N ASN A 318 16.57 -9.09 -17.69
CA ASN A 318 17.53 -10.12 -17.27
C ASN A 318 17.01 -10.99 -16.12
N PHE A 319 15.98 -10.54 -15.39
CA PHE A 319 15.43 -11.26 -14.24
C PHE A 319 14.14 -11.99 -14.58
N ARG A 320 13.21 -11.30 -15.25
CA ARG A 320 11.86 -11.80 -15.59
C ARG A 320 11.47 -11.35 -16.99
N PRO A 321 12.11 -11.90 -18.05
CA PRO A 321 11.85 -11.49 -19.43
C PRO A 321 10.37 -11.66 -19.82
N GLU A 322 9.68 -12.66 -19.26
CA GLU A 322 8.26 -12.93 -19.47
C GLU A 322 7.33 -11.81 -19.01
N ILE A 323 7.84 -10.90 -18.17
CA ILE A 323 7.11 -9.71 -17.71
C ILE A 323 7.68 -8.44 -18.35
N HIS A 324 9.01 -8.25 -18.26
CA HIS A 324 9.61 -6.96 -18.62
C HIS A 324 9.80 -6.75 -20.11
N CYS A 325 9.87 -7.80 -20.91
CA CYS A 325 9.97 -7.62 -22.35
C CYS A 325 8.72 -6.93 -22.91
N ALA A 326 7.52 -7.28 -22.43
CA ALA A 326 6.31 -6.59 -22.83
C ALA A 326 6.35 -5.08 -22.49
N HIS A 327 6.97 -4.71 -21.37
CA HIS A 327 7.09 -3.32 -20.93
C HIS A 327 7.95 -2.46 -21.87
N VAL A 328 8.97 -3.04 -22.51
CA VAL A 328 9.86 -2.34 -23.45
C VAL A 328 9.35 -2.35 -24.89
N GLY A 329 8.31 -3.12 -25.18
CA GLY A 329 7.69 -3.24 -26.49
C GLY A 329 6.75 -2.11 -26.89
N ARG A 330 6.09 -2.31 -28.05
CA ARG A 330 5.15 -1.34 -28.63
C ARG A 330 3.94 -1.08 -27.74
N SER A 331 3.40 -2.12 -27.11
CA SER A 331 2.25 -2.02 -26.21
C SER A 331 2.60 -1.38 -24.86
N GLY A 332 3.89 -1.33 -24.51
CA GLY A 332 4.35 -0.92 -23.18
C GLY A 332 3.93 -1.87 -22.06
N GLY A 333 3.33 -3.03 -22.37
CA GLY A 333 2.91 -4.07 -21.43
C GLY A 333 2.08 -3.58 -20.25
N GLY A 334 1.33 -2.49 -20.43
CA GLY A 334 0.56 -1.85 -19.35
C GLY A 334 1.38 -1.07 -18.31
N LYS A 335 2.71 -1.08 -18.38
CA LYS A 335 3.59 -0.29 -17.52
C LYS A 335 4.03 1.01 -18.20
N CYS A 336 4.63 0.93 -19.38
CA CYS A 336 5.04 2.09 -20.18
C CYS A 336 3.92 2.56 -21.10
N VAL A 337 2.80 2.92 -20.49
CA VAL A 337 1.60 3.44 -21.17
C VAL A 337 1.20 4.78 -20.56
N ASP A 338 0.52 5.63 -21.33
CA ASP A 338 -0.04 6.85 -20.78
C ASP A 338 -1.18 6.50 -19.83
N ARG A 339 -1.07 6.97 -18.59
CA ARG A 339 -2.09 6.82 -17.55
C ARG A 339 -2.74 8.18 -17.27
N SER A 340 -4.05 8.16 -17.04
CA SER A 340 -4.77 9.33 -16.57
C SER A 340 -4.23 9.77 -15.21
N PHE A 341 -4.51 11.02 -14.81
CA PHE A 341 -4.10 11.48 -13.49
C PHE A 341 -4.71 10.61 -12.38
N ASP A 342 -5.98 10.21 -12.55
CA ASP A 342 -6.71 9.37 -11.59
C ASP A 342 -6.17 7.94 -11.50
N ASP A 343 -5.44 7.47 -12.51
CA ASP A 343 -4.76 6.16 -12.48
C ASP A 343 -3.34 6.23 -11.88
N ARG A 344 -2.85 7.45 -11.55
CA ARG A 344 -1.54 7.70 -10.93
C ARG A 344 -1.63 7.90 -9.40
N TYR A 345 -2.83 8.17 -8.89
CA TYR A 345 -3.15 8.50 -7.49
C TYR A 345 -4.34 7.68 -6.97
#